data_AF-A0A6N2I2M2-F1
#
_entry.id   AF-A0A6N2I2M2-F1
#
_cell.length_a   1.000
_cell.length_b   1.000
_cell.length_c   1.000
_cell.angle_alpha   90.00
_cell.angle_beta   90.00
_cell.angle_gamma   90.00
#
_symmetry.space_group_name_H-M   'P 1'
#
loop_
_entity.id
_entity.type
_entity.pdbx_description
1 polymer ?
#
loop_
_entity_poly.entity_id
_entity_poly.type
_entity_poly.pdbx_seq_one_letter_code
_entity_poly.pdbx_strand_id
1 'polypeptide(L)'
;ASAPSTTSSRVAAHSGYSRETVRKKPRRPLAAPATDRESVLGTVLGVVADRTGYPVDMIEPELDLEADLSVDSIKRAEIAGELATRLGLPTDTPDGLDRLSAARTAAALTDLLVEALGAGAPEPGAGETAPAPAPAPVVSEAVEPEIIAPVRLEFTEEVLPGVTAAVPAGTRVLLLGGGASAEALADRLRAAGAEPVVRDDVPDEVPGTVYYLGALDADTPPLPDALPLFQKLLAAAPARLVAVERRAAGAASGLRGFFRTVSREYPECAATLLEVVEGADAGAVADALLVEAAATDREPVVLTDGTVRRALRLTPTGLGALAETGAGPAGDGVSEAEAIGLDREAVVLLVGGARGITARFARTLAATSRCRLVLMGRTPVPSEAEDPATASAQGRDALRRALLATGLTQPAEIERRLNSLLSAREVRDTLRELRELGSEARYHCVDVLDTEAVSTTVKEVHREYGRLDGVVYAAGVIEDKLIAEKTAVSFDRVFSTKVQGARAVLDAVDSLPSGPRFAVLFGSIAAALGNRGQCDYAAANDALEELGRRWTRPGRRGFTVHWGPWAAAETGGGMVTPELMRSYAARGIKLIDPEEGPLSLLRELAWGLPETHATVYTASGW
;
A
#
# COMPACT_ATOMS: atom_id res chain seq x y z
N ALA A 1 -5.86 -82.89 -21.85
CA ALA A 1 -6.85 -82.78 -20.77
C ALA A 1 -7.87 -81.72 -21.16
N SER A 2 -9.11 -81.94 -20.76
CA SER A 2 -10.38 -81.51 -21.36
C SER A 2 -10.68 -80.00 -21.41
N ALA A 3 -11.46 -79.61 -22.42
CA ALA A 3 -12.29 -78.38 -22.51
C ALA A 3 -13.62 -78.55 -21.70
N PRO A 4 -14.70 -77.75 -21.89
CA PRO A 4 -14.92 -76.30 -22.06
C PRO A 4 -16.06 -75.76 -21.14
N SER A 5 -16.47 -74.49 -21.24
CA SER A 5 -17.88 -74.08 -21.58
C SER A 5 -18.23 -72.63 -21.22
N THR A 6 -19.02 -72.05 -22.12
CA THR A 6 -19.69 -70.74 -22.17
C THR A 6 -20.99 -70.71 -21.35
N THR A 7 -21.50 -69.52 -20.96
CA THR A 7 -22.78 -68.92 -21.44
C THR A 7 -23.26 -67.71 -20.60
N SER A 8 -23.65 -66.67 -21.34
CA SER A 8 -24.55 -65.51 -21.11
C SER A 8 -25.69 -65.60 -20.06
N SER A 9 -26.01 -64.49 -19.36
CA SER A 9 -27.21 -63.65 -19.64
C SER A 9 -27.70 -62.72 -18.51
N ARG A 10 -28.15 -61.52 -18.94
CA ARG A 10 -29.28 -60.66 -18.50
C ARG A 10 -29.39 -60.01 -17.08
N VAL A 11 -29.30 -58.68 -17.11
CA VAL A 11 -30.20 -57.61 -16.59
C VAL A 11 -31.39 -58.01 -15.68
N ALA A 12 -31.46 -57.43 -14.47
CA ALA A 12 -32.66 -56.79 -13.89
C ALA A 12 -32.33 -55.96 -12.64
N ALA A 13 -33.03 -54.82 -12.51
CA ALA A 13 -32.89 -53.76 -11.50
C ALA A 13 -33.72 -54.00 -10.21
N HIS A 14 -33.63 -53.04 -9.28
CA HIS A 14 -34.40 -52.79 -8.02
C HIS A 14 -33.69 -53.24 -6.74
N SER A 15 -33.78 -52.55 -5.61
CA SER A 15 -34.22 -51.21 -5.19
C SER A 15 -33.84 -51.13 -3.70
N GLY A 16 -33.49 -49.94 -3.18
CA GLY A 16 -33.24 -49.84 -1.74
C GLY A 16 -32.51 -48.57 -1.28
N TYR A 17 -33.01 -47.38 -1.62
CA TYR A 17 -32.69 -46.18 -0.86
C TYR A 17 -33.68 -46.07 0.31
N SER A 18 -33.21 -46.30 1.54
CA SER A 18 -33.93 -45.92 2.75
C SER A 18 -33.45 -44.55 3.20
N ARG A 19 -34.41 -43.62 3.30
CA ARG A 19 -34.24 -42.23 3.73
C ARG A 19 -34.06 -42.17 5.24
N GLU A 20 -33.02 -41.50 5.72
CA GLU A 20 -33.02 -40.92 7.06
C GLU A 20 -32.69 -39.42 7.01
N THR A 21 -33.61 -38.68 7.61
CA THR A 21 -33.87 -37.25 7.67
C THR A 21 -32.72 -36.39 8.17
N VAL A 22 -32.23 -35.46 7.33
CA VAL A 22 -31.53 -34.26 7.78
C VAL A 22 -32.58 -33.23 8.23
N ARG A 23 -32.60 -32.89 9.52
CA ARG A 23 -33.36 -31.77 10.09
C ARG A 23 -32.90 -30.46 9.42
N LYS A 24 -33.77 -29.86 8.60
CA LYS A 24 -33.64 -28.46 8.15
C LYS A 24 -33.71 -27.52 9.35
N LYS A 25 -32.66 -26.73 9.56
CA LYS A 25 -32.77 -25.47 10.35
C LYS A 25 -33.82 -24.57 9.69
N PRO A 26 -34.66 -23.86 10.45
CA PRO A 26 -35.70 -23.00 9.87
C PRO A 26 -35.04 -21.87 9.07
N ARG A 27 -35.41 -21.76 7.79
CA ARG A 27 -35.13 -20.56 6.99
C ARG A 27 -35.93 -19.42 7.60
N ARG A 28 -35.23 -18.36 8.00
CA ARG A 28 -35.83 -17.05 8.30
C ARG A 28 -36.64 -16.61 7.07
N PRO A 29 -37.85 -16.04 7.21
CA PRO A 29 -38.64 -15.61 6.06
C PRO A 29 -37.84 -14.58 5.25
N LEU A 30 -37.83 -14.71 3.92
CA LEU A 30 -37.39 -13.64 3.03
C LEU A 30 -38.34 -12.46 3.28
N ALA A 31 -37.81 -11.34 3.76
CA ALA A 31 -38.56 -10.09 3.77
C ALA A 31 -38.92 -9.74 2.32
N ALA A 32 -40.09 -9.12 2.10
CA ALA A 32 -40.47 -8.60 0.78
C ALA A 32 -39.33 -7.72 0.22
N PRO A 33 -39.10 -7.69 -1.10
CA PRO A 33 -38.08 -6.82 -1.69
C PRO A 33 -38.44 -5.39 -1.32
N ALA A 34 -37.64 -4.80 -0.44
CA ALA A 34 -37.76 -3.42 -0.04
C ALA A 34 -37.33 -2.58 -1.25
N THR A 35 -38.31 -1.97 -1.92
CA THR A 35 -38.17 -1.14 -3.13
C THR A 35 -37.71 0.29 -2.81
N ASP A 36 -37.45 0.60 -1.55
CA ASP A 36 -36.88 1.89 -1.16
C ASP A 36 -35.41 1.99 -1.56
N ARG A 37 -35.02 3.21 -1.93
CA ARG A 37 -33.69 3.53 -2.45
C ARG A 37 -32.56 3.16 -1.48
N GLU A 38 -32.79 3.24 -0.17
CA GLU A 38 -31.79 2.96 0.87
C GLU A 38 -31.46 1.46 0.93
N SER A 39 -32.47 0.60 0.88
CA SER A 39 -32.33 -0.86 0.77
C SER A 39 -31.63 -1.29 -0.52
N VAL A 40 -31.99 -0.68 -1.65
CA VAL A 40 -31.36 -0.96 -2.95
C VAL A 40 -29.89 -0.50 -2.93
N LEU A 41 -29.61 0.69 -2.39
CA LEU A 41 -28.24 1.20 -2.25
C LEU A 41 -27.39 0.27 -1.38
N GLY A 42 -27.89 -0.18 -0.23
CA GLY A 42 -27.19 -1.14 0.62
C GLY A 42 -26.87 -2.46 -0.10
N THR A 43 -27.76 -2.90 -0.99
CA THR A 43 -27.53 -4.09 -1.82
C THR A 43 -26.48 -3.84 -2.90
N VAL A 44 -26.52 -2.68 -3.56
CA VAL A 44 -25.54 -2.25 -4.57
C VAL A 44 -24.15 -2.16 -3.96
N LEU A 45 -24.00 -1.43 -2.85
CA LEU A 45 -22.73 -1.28 -2.16
C LEU A 45 -22.20 -2.63 -1.66
N GLY A 46 -23.07 -3.52 -1.17
CA GLY A 46 -22.70 -4.88 -0.79
C GLY A 46 -22.15 -5.71 -1.96
N VAL A 47 -22.78 -5.67 -3.13
CA VAL A 47 -22.28 -6.40 -4.31
C VAL A 47 -21.00 -5.78 -4.87
N VAL A 48 -20.89 -4.44 -4.89
CA VAL A 48 -19.66 -3.76 -5.31
C VAL A 48 -18.53 -4.10 -4.34
N ALA A 49 -18.79 -4.13 -3.04
CA ALA A 49 -17.84 -4.58 -2.01
C ALA A 49 -17.39 -6.02 -2.24
N ASP A 50 -18.33 -6.96 -2.41
CA ASP A 50 -18.04 -8.38 -2.67
C ASP A 50 -17.15 -8.57 -3.92
N ARG A 51 -17.30 -7.70 -4.93
CA ARG A 51 -16.62 -7.83 -6.24
C ARG A 51 -15.32 -7.06 -6.35
N THR A 52 -15.18 -5.97 -5.62
CA THR A 52 -13.97 -5.14 -5.60
C THR A 52 -13.04 -5.52 -4.43
N GLY A 53 -13.62 -6.06 -3.35
CA GLY A 53 -12.98 -6.28 -2.06
C GLY A 53 -12.70 -5.01 -1.27
N TYR A 54 -13.26 -3.86 -1.69
CA TYR A 54 -13.38 -2.71 -0.82
C TYR A 54 -14.50 -2.98 0.22
N PRO A 55 -14.34 -2.56 1.48
CA PRO A 55 -15.43 -2.57 2.44
C PRO A 55 -16.56 -1.66 2.00
N VAL A 56 -17.79 -2.02 2.37
CA VAL A 56 -18.99 -1.23 2.12
C VAL A 56 -18.86 0.19 2.66
N ASP A 57 -18.19 0.38 3.80
CA ASP A 57 -17.94 1.68 4.44
C ASP A 57 -16.86 2.54 3.75
N MET A 58 -16.07 1.99 2.84
CA MET A 58 -15.12 2.74 2.01
C MET A 58 -15.65 3.00 0.59
N ILE A 59 -16.82 2.45 0.24
CA ILE A 59 -17.44 2.66 -1.07
C ILE A 59 -18.51 3.73 -0.90
N GLU A 60 -18.15 4.98 -1.21
CA GLU A 60 -19.14 6.04 -1.25
C GLU A 60 -20.04 5.85 -2.48
N PRO A 61 -21.36 6.13 -2.38
CA PRO A 61 -22.30 5.96 -3.48
C PRO A 61 -21.89 6.70 -4.76
N GLU A 62 -21.18 7.82 -4.62
CA GLU A 62 -20.77 8.69 -5.72
C GLU A 62 -19.45 8.29 -6.39
N LEU A 63 -18.71 7.31 -5.86
CA LEU A 63 -17.44 6.85 -6.45
C LEU A 63 -17.65 6.27 -7.85
N ASP A 64 -16.73 6.59 -8.76
CA ASP A 64 -16.71 6.01 -10.09
C ASP A 64 -16.21 4.56 -10.02
N LEU A 65 -17.07 3.62 -10.40
CA LEU A 65 -16.80 2.20 -10.39
C LEU A 65 -15.55 1.86 -11.22
N GLU A 66 -15.29 2.55 -12.33
CA GLU A 66 -14.15 2.28 -13.21
C GLU A 66 -12.90 3.06 -12.79
N ALA A 67 -13.04 4.36 -12.56
CA ALA A 67 -11.89 5.23 -12.27
C ALA A 67 -11.36 5.08 -10.83
N ASP A 68 -12.24 4.80 -9.86
CA ASP A 68 -11.88 4.78 -8.44
C ASP A 68 -11.80 3.36 -7.88
N LEU A 69 -12.68 2.46 -8.33
CA LEU A 69 -12.75 1.08 -7.83
C LEU A 69 -12.14 0.04 -8.77
N SER A 70 -11.57 0.48 -9.90
CA SER A 70 -10.94 -0.39 -10.91
C SER A 70 -11.88 -1.52 -11.41
N VAL A 71 -13.18 -1.23 -11.49
CA VAL A 71 -14.21 -2.11 -12.06
C VAL A 71 -14.28 -1.86 -13.56
N ASP A 72 -13.64 -2.74 -14.33
CA ASP A 72 -13.71 -2.70 -15.79
C ASP A 72 -15.13 -3.00 -16.33
N SER A 73 -15.32 -2.79 -17.64
CA SER A 73 -16.62 -3.01 -18.29
C SER A 73 -17.15 -4.45 -18.20
N ILE A 74 -16.28 -5.46 -18.01
CA ILE A 74 -16.68 -6.86 -17.85
C ILE A 74 -17.22 -7.08 -16.43
N LYS A 75 -16.50 -6.60 -15.42
CA LYS A 75 -16.94 -6.67 -14.02
C LYS A 75 -18.19 -5.85 -13.75
N ARG A 76 -18.39 -4.71 -14.44
CA ARG A 76 -19.66 -3.95 -14.35
C ARG A 76 -20.86 -4.75 -14.85
N ALA A 77 -20.70 -5.48 -15.96
CA ALA A 77 -21.76 -6.35 -16.47
C ALA A 77 -22.05 -7.52 -15.51
N GLU A 78 -21.03 -8.09 -14.86
CA GLU A 78 -21.21 -9.12 -13.83
C GLU A 78 -21.92 -8.59 -12.58
N ILE A 79 -21.52 -7.41 -12.08
CA ILE A 79 -22.17 -6.71 -10.96
C ILE A 79 -23.64 -6.43 -11.29
N ALA A 80 -23.93 -5.91 -12.49
CA ALA A 80 -25.29 -5.63 -12.94
C ALA A 80 -26.15 -6.91 -13.04
N GLY A 81 -25.59 -8.02 -13.52
CA GLY A 81 -26.29 -9.30 -13.61
C GLY A 81 -26.59 -9.93 -12.24
N GLU A 82 -25.65 -9.81 -11.31
CA GLU A 82 -25.84 -10.25 -9.93
C GLU A 82 -26.88 -9.41 -9.19
N LEU A 83 -26.86 -8.08 -9.38
CA LEU A 83 -27.85 -7.17 -8.81
C LEU A 83 -29.26 -7.42 -9.37
N ALA A 84 -29.38 -7.62 -10.68
CA ALA A 84 -30.65 -7.99 -11.30
C ALA A 84 -31.22 -9.30 -10.73
N THR A 85 -30.35 -10.29 -10.50
CA THR A 85 -30.73 -11.58 -9.88
C THR A 85 -31.16 -11.42 -8.42
N ARG A 86 -30.40 -10.67 -7.61
CA ARG A 86 -30.69 -10.46 -6.17
C ARG A 86 -31.95 -9.62 -5.96
N LEU A 87 -32.25 -8.68 -6.87
CA LEU A 87 -33.40 -7.78 -6.80
C LEU A 87 -34.63 -8.27 -7.59
N GLY A 88 -34.54 -9.41 -8.28
CA GLY A 88 -35.67 -10.03 -8.98
C GLY A 88 -36.11 -9.31 -10.26
N LEU A 89 -35.20 -8.59 -10.91
CA LEU A 89 -35.46 -7.92 -12.19
C LEU A 89 -35.41 -8.94 -13.35
N PRO A 90 -36.25 -8.78 -14.39
CA PRO A 90 -36.24 -9.67 -15.55
C PRO A 90 -34.90 -9.54 -16.29
N THR A 91 -34.12 -10.62 -16.32
CA THR A 91 -32.79 -10.70 -16.96
C THR A 91 -32.83 -10.93 -18.48
N ASP A 92 -34.03 -10.96 -19.09
CA ASP A 92 -34.24 -11.39 -20.48
C ASP A 92 -34.30 -10.24 -21.50
N THR A 93 -34.08 -8.98 -21.09
CA THR A 93 -34.00 -7.84 -22.02
C THR A 93 -32.56 -7.31 -22.11
N PRO A 94 -31.88 -7.44 -23.27
CA PRO A 94 -30.51 -6.94 -23.48
C PRO A 94 -30.34 -5.46 -23.11
N ASP A 95 -31.34 -4.64 -23.45
CA ASP A 95 -31.33 -3.18 -23.19
C ASP A 95 -31.31 -2.82 -21.69
N GLY A 96 -31.81 -3.70 -20.80
CA GLY A 96 -31.85 -3.44 -19.36
C GLY A 96 -30.48 -3.59 -18.70
N LEU A 97 -29.75 -4.65 -19.08
CA LEU A 97 -28.43 -4.94 -18.53
C LEU A 97 -27.37 -3.98 -19.09
N ASP A 98 -27.50 -3.56 -20.35
CA ASP A 98 -26.63 -2.57 -20.97
C ASP A 98 -26.79 -1.18 -20.31
N ARG A 99 -28.01 -0.80 -19.95
CA ARG A 99 -28.27 0.45 -19.21
C ARG A 99 -27.70 0.41 -17.78
N LEU A 100 -27.83 -0.72 -17.08
CA LEU A 100 -27.27 -0.89 -15.74
C LEU A 100 -25.74 -0.92 -15.75
N SER A 101 -25.13 -1.63 -16.70
CA SER A 101 -23.67 -1.71 -16.83
C SER A 101 -23.00 -0.41 -17.32
N ALA A 102 -23.77 0.51 -17.91
CA ALA A 102 -23.34 1.86 -18.27
C ALA A 102 -23.28 2.83 -17.08
N ALA A 103 -23.86 2.47 -15.92
CA ALA A 103 -23.79 3.28 -14.71
C ALA A 103 -22.34 3.40 -14.23
N ARG A 104 -21.89 4.64 -14.02
CA ARG A 104 -20.52 4.91 -13.59
C ARG A 104 -20.36 4.92 -12.09
N THR A 105 -21.42 5.10 -11.30
CA THR A 105 -21.35 5.17 -9.83
C THR A 105 -22.35 4.22 -9.19
N ALA A 106 -22.13 3.85 -7.93
CA ALA A 106 -23.07 3.04 -7.17
C ALA A 106 -24.43 3.74 -6.97
N ALA A 107 -24.44 5.07 -6.85
CA ALA A 107 -25.64 5.91 -6.78
C ALA A 107 -26.42 5.89 -8.10
N ALA A 108 -25.75 6.10 -9.24
CA ALA A 108 -26.39 6.05 -10.55
C ALA A 108 -26.95 4.65 -10.86
N LEU A 109 -26.23 3.61 -10.46
CA LEU A 109 -26.68 2.22 -10.57
C LEU A 109 -27.90 1.96 -9.68
N THR A 110 -27.90 2.49 -8.45
CA THR A 110 -29.03 2.42 -7.52
C THR A 110 -30.27 3.11 -8.08
N ASP A 111 -30.12 4.32 -8.65
CA ASP A 111 -31.24 5.08 -9.19
C ASP A 111 -31.91 4.35 -10.37
N LEU A 112 -31.10 3.77 -11.27
CA LEU A 112 -31.60 2.95 -12.39
C LEU A 112 -32.30 1.67 -11.91
N LEU A 113 -31.81 1.04 -10.84
CA LEU A 113 -32.44 -0.13 -10.24
C LEU A 113 -33.77 0.21 -9.56
N VAL A 114 -33.84 1.34 -8.85
CA VAL A 114 -35.09 1.83 -8.24
C VAL A 114 -36.12 2.19 -9.33
N GLU A 115 -35.70 2.83 -10.42
CA GLU A 115 -36.56 3.11 -11.58
C GLU A 115 -37.09 1.82 -12.22
N ALA A 116 -36.23 0.81 -12.40
CA ALA A 116 -36.61 -0.48 -12.96
C ALA A 116 -37.54 -1.28 -12.05
N LEU A 117 -37.39 -1.18 -10.72
CA LEU A 117 -38.27 -1.80 -9.72
C LEU A 117 -39.62 -1.06 -9.59
N GLY A 118 -39.67 0.24 -9.91
CA GLY A 118 -40.85 1.10 -9.81
C GLY A 118 -41.79 1.08 -11.02
N ALA A 119 -41.32 0.63 -12.19
CA ALA A 119 -42.08 0.61 -13.45
C ALA A 119 -43.26 -0.41 -13.50
N GLY A 120 -43.61 -1.05 -12.37
CA GLY A 120 -44.58 -2.14 -12.27
C GLY A 120 -45.99 -1.78 -11.74
N ALA A 121 -46.33 -0.52 -11.48
CA ALA A 121 -47.64 -0.16 -10.93
C ALA A 121 -48.52 0.61 -11.94
N PRO A 122 -49.75 0.14 -12.26
CA PRO A 122 -50.70 0.91 -13.05
C PRO A 122 -51.40 1.98 -12.20
N GLU A 123 -51.51 3.20 -12.73
CA GLU A 123 -52.28 4.30 -12.13
C GLU A 123 -53.75 3.94 -11.90
N PRO A 124 -54.36 4.56 -10.87
CA PRO A 124 -55.50 5.41 -11.19
C PRO A 124 -55.58 6.72 -10.37
N GLY A 125 -55.91 7.82 -11.07
CA GLY A 125 -57.05 8.67 -10.74
C GLY A 125 -56.91 9.74 -9.63
N ALA A 126 -56.60 10.97 -10.08
CA ALA A 126 -57.00 12.30 -9.56
C ALA A 126 -57.41 12.46 -8.08
N GLY A 127 -56.57 13.19 -7.34
CA GLY A 127 -56.91 13.85 -6.07
C GLY A 127 -55.99 15.05 -5.85
N GLU A 128 -56.49 16.24 -6.15
CA GLU A 128 -55.83 17.54 -5.99
C GLU A 128 -55.48 17.80 -4.52
N THR A 129 -54.18 17.85 -4.19
CA THR A 129 -53.67 18.49 -2.97
C THR A 129 -52.40 19.27 -3.30
N ALA A 130 -52.38 20.53 -2.86
CA ALA A 130 -51.33 21.52 -3.13
C ALA A 130 -49.95 21.09 -2.56
N PRO A 131 -48.84 21.52 -3.17
CA PRO A 131 -47.51 21.04 -2.81
C PRO A 131 -47.06 21.60 -1.46
N ALA A 132 -46.66 20.70 -0.55
CA ALA A 132 -45.78 21.07 0.56
C ALA A 132 -44.36 21.34 0.01
N PRO A 133 -43.63 22.32 0.54
CA PRO A 133 -42.32 22.69 0.00
C PRO A 133 -41.36 21.51 0.13
N ALA A 134 -40.65 21.20 -0.96
CA ALA A 134 -39.55 20.25 -0.95
C ALA A 134 -38.56 20.63 0.16
N PRO A 135 -38.07 19.68 0.98
CA PRO A 135 -36.93 19.97 1.82
C PRO A 135 -35.79 20.38 0.88
N ALA A 136 -35.22 21.56 1.14
CA ALA A 136 -34.05 22.01 0.42
C ALA A 136 -32.99 20.89 0.47
N PRO A 137 -32.22 20.68 -0.62
CA PRO A 137 -31.12 19.73 -0.58
C PRO A 137 -30.27 20.11 0.62
N VAL A 138 -30.09 19.17 1.54
CA VAL A 138 -29.05 19.29 2.56
C VAL A 138 -27.76 19.18 1.78
N VAL A 139 -27.25 20.32 1.32
CA VAL A 139 -25.88 20.45 0.89
C VAL A 139 -25.09 20.14 2.14
N SER A 140 -24.62 18.90 2.27
CA SER A 140 -23.46 18.62 3.10
C SER A 140 -22.40 19.61 2.62
N GLU A 141 -22.07 20.62 3.43
CA GLU A 141 -20.91 21.47 3.15
C GLU A 141 -19.74 20.54 2.89
N ALA A 142 -19.23 20.55 1.65
CA ALA A 142 -18.06 19.77 1.32
C ALA A 142 -16.92 20.32 2.17
N VAL A 143 -16.44 19.51 3.12
CA VAL A 143 -15.31 19.89 3.97
C VAL A 143 -14.12 20.10 3.05
N GLU A 144 -13.66 21.35 2.93
CA GLU A 144 -12.50 21.66 2.10
C GLU A 144 -11.24 21.00 2.71
N PRO A 145 -10.36 20.43 1.87
CA PRO A 145 -9.13 19.82 2.37
C PRO A 145 -8.21 20.87 2.98
N GLU A 146 -7.81 20.67 4.23
CA GLU A 146 -6.78 21.49 4.87
C GLU A 146 -5.40 21.08 4.36
N ILE A 147 -4.68 22.04 3.75
CA ILE A 147 -3.33 21.88 3.22
C ILE A 147 -2.38 22.71 4.08
N ILE A 148 -1.39 22.07 4.72
CA ILE A 148 -0.46 22.74 5.63
C ILE A 148 0.97 22.18 5.52
N ALA A 149 1.94 22.94 6.05
CA ALA A 149 3.31 22.48 6.19
C ALA A 149 3.38 21.19 7.03
N PRO A 150 4.22 20.22 6.66
CA PRO A 150 4.33 18.98 7.39
C PRO A 150 5.03 19.19 8.74
N VAL A 151 4.59 18.44 9.75
CA VAL A 151 5.27 18.29 11.03
C VAL A 151 6.26 17.13 10.94
N ARG A 152 7.47 17.36 11.46
CA ARG A 152 8.51 16.34 11.61
C ARG A 152 8.29 15.53 12.88
N LEU A 153 8.28 14.20 12.76
CA LEU A 153 8.21 13.27 13.87
C LEU A 153 9.32 12.23 13.78
N GLU A 154 9.77 11.77 14.95
CA GLU A 154 10.69 10.66 15.10
C GLU A 154 10.07 9.55 15.93
N PHE A 155 10.52 8.31 15.70
CA PHE A 155 10.23 7.21 16.59
C PHE A 155 11.07 7.33 17.86
N THR A 156 10.40 7.53 18.99
CA THR A 156 10.98 7.48 20.33
C THR A 156 10.56 6.17 21.01
N GLU A 157 11.44 5.67 21.87
CA GLU A 157 11.15 4.46 22.65
C GLU A 157 10.41 4.83 23.95
N GLU A 158 9.22 4.29 24.13
CA GLU A 158 8.44 4.41 25.36
C GLU A 158 8.52 3.09 26.13
N VAL A 159 8.87 3.15 27.43
CA VAL A 159 8.92 1.96 28.29
C VAL A 159 7.51 1.44 28.55
N LEU A 160 7.28 0.16 28.24
CA LEU A 160 6.02 -0.51 28.50
C LEU A 160 5.94 -1.00 29.95
N PRO A 161 4.72 -1.13 30.52
CA PRO A 161 4.53 -1.76 31.82
C PRO A 161 5.11 -3.17 31.88
N GLY A 162 5.68 -3.54 33.03
CA GLY A 162 6.17 -4.88 33.27
C GLY A 162 5.05 -5.92 33.20
N VAL A 163 5.35 -7.08 32.59
CA VAL A 163 4.39 -8.19 32.48
C VAL A 163 4.44 -9.03 33.75
N THR A 164 3.31 -9.11 34.46
CA THR A 164 3.19 -9.91 35.69
C THR A 164 2.31 -11.15 35.53
N ALA A 165 1.60 -11.27 34.40
CA ALA A 165 0.79 -12.43 34.09
C ALA A 165 1.68 -13.63 33.72
N ALA A 166 1.09 -14.83 33.76
CA ALA A 166 1.73 -16.06 33.31
C ALA A 166 0.89 -16.69 32.19
N VAL A 167 1.53 -17.49 31.34
CA VAL A 167 0.84 -18.32 30.35
C VAL A 167 -0.05 -19.33 31.10
N PRO A 168 -1.37 -19.39 30.82
CA PRO A 168 -2.24 -20.35 31.49
C PRO A 168 -1.84 -21.80 31.20
N ALA A 169 -1.91 -22.66 32.22
CA ALA A 169 -1.68 -24.08 32.04
C ALA A 169 -2.71 -24.69 31.06
N GLY A 170 -2.27 -25.64 30.24
CA GLY A 170 -3.07 -26.25 29.17
C GLY A 170 -3.22 -25.39 27.90
N THR A 171 -2.56 -24.23 27.82
CA THR A 171 -2.57 -23.42 26.59
C THR A 171 -1.87 -24.18 25.47
N ARG A 172 -2.60 -24.52 24.41
CA ARG A 172 -2.01 -25.07 23.17
C ARG A 172 -1.30 -23.93 22.42
N VAL A 173 -0.03 -24.14 22.09
CA VAL A 173 0.81 -23.14 21.42
C VAL A 173 1.41 -23.75 20.15
N LEU A 174 1.29 -23.04 19.02
CA LEU A 174 1.98 -23.42 17.79
C LEU A 174 3.27 -22.61 17.65
N LEU A 175 4.40 -23.29 17.48
CA LEU A 175 5.69 -22.69 17.16
C LEU A 175 6.01 -23.00 15.69
N LEU A 176 6.02 -21.96 14.85
CA LEU A 176 6.34 -22.05 13.43
C LEU A 176 7.79 -21.67 13.19
N GLY A 177 8.57 -22.63 12.71
CA GLY A 177 10.02 -22.57 12.59
C GLY A 177 10.71 -23.40 13.67
N GLY A 178 11.81 -24.05 13.29
CA GLY A 178 12.63 -24.89 14.17
C GLY A 178 13.86 -24.18 14.75
N GLY A 179 14.84 -24.97 15.15
CA GLY A 179 16.13 -24.49 15.67
C GLY A 179 16.16 -24.28 17.18
N ALA A 180 17.32 -23.86 17.68
CA ALA A 180 17.61 -23.80 19.12
C ALA A 180 16.63 -22.89 19.89
N SER A 181 16.20 -21.76 19.29
CA SER A 181 15.23 -20.85 19.92
C SER A 181 13.84 -21.48 20.06
N ALA A 182 13.39 -22.27 19.08
CA ALA A 182 12.12 -22.98 19.13
C ALA A 182 12.13 -24.08 20.21
N GLU A 183 13.23 -24.84 20.29
CA GLU A 183 13.43 -25.86 21.33
C GLU A 183 13.46 -25.22 22.74
N ALA A 184 14.24 -24.15 22.91
CA ALA A 184 14.36 -23.43 24.17
C ALA A 184 13.03 -22.81 24.64
N LEU A 185 12.21 -22.31 23.70
CA LEU A 185 10.86 -21.80 23.99
C LEU A 185 9.89 -22.92 24.31
N ALA A 186 9.93 -24.03 23.58
CA ALA A 186 9.09 -25.19 23.86
C ALA A 186 9.32 -25.72 25.28
N ASP A 187 10.58 -25.81 25.73
CA ASP A 187 10.90 -26.28 27.08
C ASP A 187 10.38 -25.34 28.17
N ARG A 188 10.52 -24.03 27.97
CA ARG A 188 9.97 -23.01 28.87
C ARG A 188 8.44 -23.03 28.94
N LEU A 189 7.78 -23.18 27.79
CA LEU A 189 6.33 -23.30 27.72
C LEU A 189 5.82 -24.56 28.44
N ARG A 190 6.48 -25.72 28.24
CA ARG A 190 6.15 -26.96 28.98
C ARG A 190 6.35 -26.80 30.47
N ALA A 191 7.45 -26.15 30.90
CA ALA A 191 7.71 -25.87 32.30
C ALA A 191 6.64 -24.94 32.92
N ALA A 192 6.08 -24.02 32.13
CA ALA A 192 4.95 -23.18 32.52
C ALA A 192 3.58 -23.90 32.44
N GLY A 193 3.54 -25.17 32.02
CA GLY A 193 2.33 -25.99 31.90
C GLY A 193 1.55 -25.80 30.60
N ALA A 194 2.11 -25.12 29.60
CA ALA A 194 1.55 -25.03 28.25
C ALA A 194 1.92 -26.25 27.39
N GLU A 195 1.23 -26.41 26.26
CA GLU A 195 1.37 -27.53 25.32
C GLU A 195 1.89 -27.04 23.96
N PRO A 196 3.21 -26.83 23.80
CA PRO A 196 3.79 -26.36 22.55
C PRO A 196 3.92 -27.48 21.51
N VAL A 197 3.61 -27.14 20.26
CA VAL A 197 3.80 -27.97 19.08
C VAL A 197 4.68 -27.21 18.08
N VAL A 198 5.85 -27.77 17.76
CA VAL A 198 6.78 -27.19 16.76
C VAL A 198 6.46 -27.74 15.38
N ARG A 199 6.35 -26.87 14.38
CA ARG A 199 6.03 -27.19 12.98
C ARG A 199 6.75 -26.25 12.02
N ASP A 200 6.94 -26.70 10.79
CA ASP A 200 7.38 -25.83 9.68
C ASP A 200 6.19 -25.33 8.83
N ASP A 201 5.05 -26.01 8.92
CA ASP A 201 3.83 -25.74 8.18
C ASP A 201 2.64 -25.39 9.11
N VAL A 202 1.69 -24.62 8.58
CA VAL A 202 0.46 -24.28 9.31
C VAL A 202 -0.50 -25.48 9.30
N PRO A 203 -0.87 -26.05 10.46
CA PRO A 203 -1.81 -27.17 10.55
C PRO A 203 -3.25 -26.74 10.24
N ASP A 204 -4.13 -27.71 9.96
CA ASP A 204 -5.56 -27.45 9.70
C ASP A 204 -6.28 -26.83 10.92
N GLU A 205 -5.90 -27.27 12.14
CA GLU A 205 -6.39 -26.70 13.40
C GLU A 205 -5.27 -25.84 14.01
N VAL A 206 -5.40 -24.52 13.90
CA VAL A 206 -4.45 -23.56 14.45
C VAL A 206 -4.83 -23.24 15.91
N PRO A 207 -3.92 -23.45 16.89
CA PRO A 207 -4.14 -23.04 18.27
C PRO A 207 -4.34 -21.52 18.40
N GLY A 208 -5.00 -21.08 19.48
CA GLY A 208 -5.25 -19.67 19.73
C GLY A 208 -3.99 -18.82 19.99
N THR A 209 -2.83 -19.44 20.22
CA THR A 209 -1.53 -18.76 20.37
C THR A 209 -0.54 -19.32 19.38
N VAL A 210 0.05 -18.44 18.55
CA VAL A 210 1.00 -18.79 17.51
C VAL A 210 2.27 -17.95 17.64
N TYR A 211 3.42 -18.60 17.52
CA TYR A 211 4.72 -17.96 17.36
C TYR A 211 5.27 -18.21 15.98
N TYR A 212 5.75 -17.16 15.32
CA TYR A 212 6.48 -17.25 14.06
C TYR A 212 7.96 -16.91 14.31
N LEU A 213 8.81 -17.94 14.27
CA LEU A 213 10.25 -17.84 14.48
C LEU A 213 11.05 -17.77 13.17
N GLY A 214 10.38 -17.92 12.02
CA GLY A 214 11.02 -17.98 10.70
C GLY A 214 11.81 -16.74 10.30
N ALA A 215 11.62 -15.59 10.96
CA ALA A 215 12.38 -14.37 10.70
C ALA A 215 13.67 -14.24 11.51
N LEU A 216 13.82 -14.97 12.63
CA LEU A 216 14.89 -14.73 13.60
C LEU A 216 16.28 -14.92 13.01
N ASP A 217 16.47 -15.98 12.24
CA ASP A 217 17.77 -16.41 11.68
C ASP A 217 17.77 -16.44 10.13
N ALA A 218 16.85 -15.70 9.49
CA ALA A 218 16.74 -15.72 8.03
C ALA A 218 17.80 -14.83 7.36
N ASP A 219 18.55 -15.40 6.41
CA ASP A 219 19.50 -14.68 5.56
C ASP A 219 18.80 -13.73 4.57
N THR A 220 17.54 -14.03 4.24
CA THR A 220 16.71 -13.26 3.32
C THR A 220 15.45 -12.75 4.02
N PRO A 221 14.85 -11.64 3.56
CA PRO A 221 13.59 -11.16 4.11
C PRO A 221 12.51 -12.24 4.01
N PRO A 222 11.67 -12.44 5.06
CA PRO A 222 10.59 -13.42 5.00
C PRO A 222 9.45 -12.97 4.07
N LEU A 223 9.27 -11.67 3.87
CA LEU A 223 8.29 -11.13 2.93
C LEU A 223 8.95 -10.87 1.56
N PRO A 224 8.26 -11.16 0.44
CA PRO A 224 6.84 -11.50 0.32
C PRO A 224 6.48 -12.98 0.56
N ASP A 225 7.44 -13.89 0.60
CA ASP A 225 7.21 -15.35 0.55
C ASP A 225 6.38 -15.91 1.72
N ALA A 226 6.45 -15.27 2.88
CA ALA A 226 5.69 -15.64 4.07
C ALA A 226 4.22 -15.19 4.04
N LEU A 227 3.77 -14.39 3.05
CA LEU A 227 2.40 -13.89 2.98
C LEU A 227 1.35 -15.03 3.03
N PRO A 228 1.45 -16.13 2.25
CA PRO A 228 0.46 -17.21 2.29
C PRO A 228 0.39 -17.90 3.65
N LEU A 229 1.51 -17.96 4.38
CA LEU A 229 1.56 -18.48 5.74
C LEU A 229 0.77 -17.56 6.68
N PHE A 230 1.01 -16.25 6.64
CA PHE A 230 0.27 -15.29 7.46
C PHE A 230 -1.23 -15.26 7.13
N GLN A 231 -1.60 -15.37 5.86
CA GLN A 231 -3.00 -15.45 5.44
C GLN A 231 -3.72 -16.65 6.08
N LYS A 232 -3.10 -17.83 6.06
CA LYS A 232 -3.66 -19.04 6.70
C LYS A 232 -3.80 -18.86 8.21
N LEU A 233 -2.80 -18.28 8.85
CA LEU A 233 -2.84 -18.00 10.29
C LEU A 233 -3.97 -17.05 10.64
N LEU A 234 -4.04 -15.90 9.96
CA LEU A 234 -5.04 -14.87 10.26
C LEU A 234 -6.46 -15.35 9.93
N ALA A 235 -6.64 -16.20 8.91
CA ALA A 235 -7.92 -16.83 8.61
C ALA A 235 -8.41 -17.78 9.71
N ALA A 236 -7.50 -18.37 10.48
CA ALA A 236 -7.83 -19.19 11.64
C ALA A 236 -8.17 -18.37 12.90
N ALA A 237 -8.07 -17.04 12.82
CA ALA A 237 -8.39 -16.09 13.90
C ALA A 237 -7.73 -16.45 15.25
N PRO A 238 -6.38 -16.59 15.31
CA PRO A 238 -5.69 -16.79 16.57
C PRO A 238 -5.94 -15.59 17.49
N ALA A 239 -6.06 -15.85 18.79
CA ALA A 239 -6.13 -14.79 19.78
C ALA A 239 -4.81 -14.03 19.88
N ARG A 240 -3.68 -14.72 19.63
CA ARG A 240 -2.33 -14.14 19.69
C ARG A 240 -1.45 -14.68 18.57
N LEU A 241 -0.74 -13.76 17.90
CA LEU A 241 0.27 -14.04 16.89
C LEU A 241 1.53 -13.24 17.21
N VAL A 242 2.61 -13.91 17.61
CA VAL A 242 3.88 -13.25 17.90
C VAL A 242 4.92 -13.66 16.86
N ALA A 243 5.42 -12.71 16.08
CA ALA A 243 6.64 -12.90 15.30
C ALA A 243 7.86 -12.42 16.09
N VAL A 244 9.04 -12.93 15.77
CA VAL A 244 10.28 -12.50 16.41
C VAL A 244 11.38 -12.27 15.38
N GLU A 245 12.12 -11.19 15.55
CA GLU A 245 13.30 -10.88 14.74
C GLU A 245 14.41 -10.23 15.59
N ARG A 246 15.62 -10.17 15.05
CA ARG A 246 16.72 -9.46 15.69
C ARG A 246 16.75 -8.00 15.28
N ARG A 247 16.73 -7.12 16.27
CA ARG A 247 16.83 -5.67 16.08
C ARG A 247 18.11 -5.35 15.32
N ALA A 248 17.98 -4.57 14.25
CA ALA A 248 19.09 -4.01 13.48
C ALA A 248 20.07 -5.04 12.86
N ALA A 249 19.68 -6.32 12.83
CA ALA A 249 20.42 -7.43 12.24
C ALA A 249 19.51 -8.23 11.28
N GLY A 250 20.03 -9.26 10.60
CA GLY A 250 19.24 -10.07 9.65
C GLY A 250 18.96 -9.32 8.34
N ALA A 251 17.91 -9.67 7.60
CA ALA A 251 17.53 -8.98 6.35
C ALA A 251 16.55 -7.80 6.60
N ALA A 252 16.36 -6.90 5.63
CA ALA A 252 15.34 -5.85 5.71
C ALA A 252 13.94 -6.46 5.57
N SER A 253 13.35 -6.89 6.69
CA SER A 253 12.21 -7.80 6.74
C SER A 253 10.88 -7.15 6.33
N GLY A 254 10.71 -5.86 6.64
CA GLY A 254 9.44 -5.15 6.50
C GLY A 254 8.38 -5.56 7.53
N LEU A 255 8.75 -6.33 8.56
CA LEU A 255 7.78 -6.91 9.47
C LEU A 255 7.14 -5.88 10.40
N ARG A 256 7.80 -4.78 10.76
CA ARG A 256 7.16 -3.75 11.60
C ARG A 256 5.98 -3.13 10.87
N GLY A 257 6.19 -2.75 9.60
CA GLY A 257 5.14 -2.22 8.74
C GLY A 257 4.01 -3.23 8.54
N PHE A 258 4.34 -4.50 8.29
CA PHE A 258 3.36 -5.58 8.13
C PHE A 258 2.50 -5.77 9.40
N PHE A 259 3.12 -5.93 10.57
CA PHE A 259 2.41 -6.19 11.84
C PHE A 259 1.57 -4.99 12.30
N ARG A 260 2.01 -3.76 12.04
CA ARG A 260 1.18 -2.56 12.24
C ARG A 260 -0.09 -2.62 11.40
N THR A 261 -0.01 -3.04 10.13
CA THR A 261 -1.20 -3.25 9.30
C THR A 261 -2.05 -4.42 9.76
N VAL A 262 -1.46 -5.55 10.16
CA VAL A 262 -2.19 -6.70 10.75
C VAL A 262 -3.02 -6.23 11.95
N SER A 263 -2.47 -5.42 12.84
CA SER A 263 -3.18 -4.91 14.02
C SER A 263 -4.40 -4.04 13.68
N ARG A 264 -4.37 -3.35 12.52
CA ARG A 264 -5.50 -2.55 12.02
C ARG A 264 -6.55 -3.40 11.30
N GLU A 265 -6.14 -4.47 10.63
CA GLU A 265 -7.04 -5.36 9.87
C GLU A 265 -7.69 -6.45 10.74
N TYR A 266 -6.98 -6.91 11.77
CA TYR A 266 -7.39 -7.99 12.65
C TYR A 266 -7.35 -7.53 14.12
N PRO A 267 -8.19 -6.54 14.52
CA PRO A 267 -8.14 -5.94 15.86
C PRO A 267 -8.40 -6.93 16.99
N GLU A 268 -9.04 -8.06 16.71
CA GLU A 268 -9.30 -9.14 17.66
C GLU A 268 -8.09 -10.06 17.90
N CYS A 269 -7.10 -10.06 16.99
CA CYS A 269 -5.85 -10.78 17.14
C CYS A 269 -4.81 -9.87 17.81
N ALA A 270 -4.25 -10.29 18.95
CA ALA A 270 -3.06 -9.64 19.50
C ALA A 270 -1.84 -10.03 18.67
N ALA A 271 -1.61 -9.29 17.58
CA ALA A 271 -0.49 -9.48 16.66
C ALA A 271 0.68 -8.58 17.05
N THR A 272 1.83 -9.18 17.35
CA THR A 272 3.03 -8.46 17.82
C THR A 272 4.27 -8.96 17.11
N LEU A 273 5.09 -8.04 16.62
CA LEU A 273 6.48 -8.30 16.28
C LEU A 273 7.35 -7.99 17.49
N LEU A 274 8.06 -8.99 18.01
CA LEU A 274 9.03 -8.84 19.08
C LEU A 274 10.44 -8.71 18.49
N GLU A 275 11.10 -7.59 18.73
CA GLU A 275 12.50 -7.37 18.37
C GLU A 275 13.40 -7.56 19.58
N VAL A 276 14.25 -8.58 19.50
CA VAL A 276 15.28 -8.88 20.50
C VAL A 276 16.62 -8.25 20.08
N VAL A 277 17.53 -8.04 21.04
CA VAL A 277 18.89 -7.57 20.74
C VAL A 277 19.65 -8.54 19.83
N GLU A 278 20.51 -8.02 18.95
CA GLU A 278 21.29 -8.80 17.97
C GLU A 278 22.06 -9.99 18.59
N GLY A 279 22.67 -9.78 19.77
CA GLY A 279 23.44 -10.81 20.47
C GLY A 279 22.63 -11.79 21.33
N ALA A 280 21.30 -11.74 21.29
CA ALA A 280 20.46 -12.63 22.11
C ALA A 280 20.64 -14.10 21.67
N ASP A 281 21.04 -14.95 22.63
CA ASP A 281 21.09 -16.40 22.43
C ASP A 281 19.69 -17.02 22.47
N ALA A 282 19.58 -18.29 22.09
CA ALA A 282 18.31 -19.02 22.05
C ALA A 282 17.55 -19.00 23.39
N GLY A 283 18.26 -18.98 24.52
CA GLY A 283 17.66 -18.90 25.84
C GLY A 283 17.04 -17.54 26.09
N ALA A 284 17.80 -16.46 25.84
CA ALA A 284 17.32 -15.09 25.98
C ALA A 284 16.13 -14.78 25.06
N VAL A 285 16.15 -15.27 23.82
CA VAL A 285 15.00 -15.15 22.90
C VAL A 285 13.78 -15.87 23.45
N ALA A 286 13.96 -17.10 23.94
CA ALA A 286 12.87 -17.88 24.50
C ALA A 286 12.28 -17.26 25.78
N ASP A 287 13.12 -16.68 26.65
CA ASP A 287 12.66 -15.93 27.82
C ASP A 287 11.84 -14.70 27.43
N ALA A 288 12.33 -13.93 26.44
CA ALA A 288 11.61 -12.77 25.94
C ALA A 288 10.24 -13.13 25.33
N LEU A 289 10.16 -14.22 24.55
CA LEU A 289 8.91 -14.69 23.94
C LEU A 289 7.92 -15.23 24.97
N LEU A 290 8.41 -15.85 26.05
CA LEU A 290 7.57 -16.29 27.16
C LEU A 290 6.96 -15.09 27.90
N VAL A 291 7.74 -14.02 28.11
CA VAL A 291 7.22 -12.77 28.68
C VAL A 291 6.16 -12.15 27.77
N GLU A 292 6.42 -12.09 26.46
CA GLU A 292 5.49 -11.54 25.49
C GLU A 292 4.20 -12.37 25.36
N ALA A 293 4.27 -13.69 25.63
CA ALA A 293 3.11 -14.58 25.70
C ALA A 293 2.04 -14.09 26.69
N ALA A 294 2.52 -13.55 27.82
CA ALA A 294 1.70 -13.15 28.94
C ALA A 294 1.36 -11.64 28.92
N ALA A 295 1.94 -10.88 28.00
CA ALA A 295 1.66 -9.45 27.86
C ALA A 295 0.19 -9.22 27.51
N THR A 296 -0.46 -8.27 28.18
CA THR A 296 -1.88 -7.92 27.94
C THR A 296 -2.06 -6.68 27.08
N ASP A 297 -0.99 -5.90 26.90
CA ASP A 297 -0.95 -4.84 25.89
C ASP A 297 -1.01 -5.46 24.47
N ARG A 298 -1.45 -4.66 23.51
CA ARG A 298 -1.62 -5.06 22.10
C ARG A 298 -0.72 -4.24 21.19
N GLU A 299 0.53 -4.08 21.61
CA GLU A 299 1.52 -3.34 20.84
C GLU A 299 1.91 -4.13 19.59
N PRO A 300 1.80 -3.56 18.38
CA PRO A 300 2.13 -4.26 17.15
C PRO A 300 3.63 -4.50 16.99
N VAL A 301 4.47 -3.68 17.63
CA VAL A 301 5.92 -3.78 17.62
C VAL A 301 6.44 -3.53 19.02
N VAL A 302 7.17 -4.50 19.58
CA VAL A 302 7.78 -4.44 20.91
C VAL A 302 9.28 -4.67 20.78
N LEU A 303 10.06 -3.78 21.38
CA LEU A 303 11.51 -3.90 21.48
C LEU A 303 11.86 -4.40 22.88
N THR A 304 12.85 -5.29 22.99
CA THR A 304 13.33 -5.75 24.29
C THR A 304 14.85 -5.95 24.33
N ASP A 305 15.45 -5.54 25.44
CA ASP A 305 16.84 -5.86 25.80
C ASP A 305 16.95 -7.13 26.68
N GLY A 306 15.84 -7.86 26.84
CA GLY A 306 15.71 -9.02 27.73
C GLY A 306 15.24 -8.65 29.14
N THR A 307 15.30 -7.37 29.51
CA THR A 307 14.87 -6.88 30.84
C THR A 307 13.71 -5.90 30.77
N VAL A 308 13.68 -5.03 29.77
CA VAL A 308 12.69 -3.98 29.61
C VAL A 308 12.05 -4.06 28.23
N ARG A 309 10.72 -4.05 28.21
CA ARG A 309 9.90 -3.94 27.00
C ARG A 309 9.70 -2.46 26.66
N ARG A 310 9.78 -2.12 25.38
CA ARG A 310 9.57 -0.76 24.88
C ARG A 310 8.72 -0.80 23.62
N ALA A 311 7.89 0.21 23.42
CA ALA A 311 7.18 0.42 22.17
C ALA A 311 7.73 1.65 21.44
N LEU A 312 7.48 1.69 20.13
CA LEU A 312 7.83 2.83 19.29
C LEU A 312 6.66 3.82 19.24
N ARG A 313 6.93 5.10 19.52
CA ARG A 313 5.96 6.19 19.47
C ARG A 313 6.44 7.29 18.54
N LEU A 314 5.54 7.82 17.71
CA LEU A 314 5.85 9.02 16.94
C LEU A 314 5.74 10.25 17.83
N THR A 315 6.85 10.94 17.99
CA THR A 315 6.95 12.17 18.78
C THR A 315 7.34 13.33 17.87
N PRO A 316 6.64 14.47 17.91
CA PRO A 316 7.06 15.67 17.20
C PRO A 316 8.44 16.12 17.66
N THR A 317 9.34 16.34 16.72
CA THR A 317 10.71 16.78 16.98
C THR A 317 11.11 17.88 16.01
N GLY A 318 11.80 18.91 16.51
CA GLY A 318 12.38 19.95 15.67
C GLY A 318 13.78 19.55 15.16
N LEU A 319 14.24 20.22 14.10
CA LEU A 319 15.62 20.10 13.60
C LEU A 319 16.65 20.90 14.42
N GLY A 320 16.19 21.54 15.50
CA GLY A 320 17.02 22.36 16.38
C GLY A 320 17.29 23.78 15.84
N ALA A 321 18.00 24.56 16.65
CA ALA A 321 18.19 26.00 16.43
C ALA A 321 18.94 26.34 15.12
N LEU A 322 19.80 25.43 14.62
CA LEU A 322 20.50 25.62 13.35
C LEU A 322 19.55 25.61 12.16
N ALA A 323 18.53 24.75 12.15
CA ALA A 323 17.53 24.78 11.09
C ALA A 323 16.62 26.01 11.18
N GLU A 324 16.29 26.46 12.41
CA GLU A 324 15.46 27.65 12.63
C GLU A 324 16.18 28.94 12.20
N THR A 325 17.50 29.02 12.37
CA THR A 325 18.31 30.21 12.06
C THR A 325 19.06 30.13 10.73
N GLY A 326 19.22 28.92 10.18
CA GLY A 326 20.01 28.59 9.00
C GLY A 326 19.24 28.54 7.69
N ALA A 327 17.92 28.75 7.70
CA ALA A 327 17.05 28.73 6.51
C ALA A 327 17.24 29.91 5.54
N GLY A 328 18.24 30.76 5.79
CA GLY A 328 18.45 32.00 5.06
C GLY A 328 17.31 33.02 5.29
N PRO A 329 17.48 34.27 4.83
CA PRO A 329 16.49 35.32 5.02
C PRO A 329 15.20 35.12 4.19
N ALA A 330 15.25 34.30 3.14
CA ALA A 330 14.13 34.06 2.22
C ALA A 330 13.38 32.74 2.47
N GLY A 331 13.98 31.78 3.20
CA GLY A 331 13.38 30.46 3.44
C GLY A 331 13.18 29.62 2.17
N ASP A 332 13.88 29.95 1.09
CA ASP A 332 13.71 29.38 -0.26
C ASP A 332 14.47 28.07 -0.50
N GLY A 333 15.26 27.60 0.47
CA GLY A 333 16.01 26.35 0.41
C GLY A 333 17.44 26.47 -0.12
N VAL A 334 17.91 27.68 -0.49
CA VAL A 334 19.26 27.89 -1.03
C VAL A 334 20.33 27.60 0.03
N SER A 335 20.16 28.09 1.25
CA SER A 335 21.12 27.86 2.34
C SER A 335 21.21 26.39 2.73
N GLU A 336 20.09 25.66 2.70
CA GLU A 336 20.05 24.23 2.91
C GLU A 336 20.79 23.47 1.80
N ALA A 337 20.55 23.82 0.52
CA ALA A 337 21.26 23.21 -0.59
C ALA A 337 22.78 23.42 -0.49
N GLU A 338 23.23 24.62 -0.13
CA GLU A 338 24.64 24.92 0.13
C GLU A 338 25.20 24.10 1.30
N ALA A 339 24.46 23.96 2.40
CA ALA A 339 24.87 23.16 3.56
C ALA A 339 25.00 21.66 3.25
N ILE A 340 24.12 21.13 2.39
CA ILE A 340 24.23 19.76 1.85
C ILE A 340 25.44 19.63 0.90
N GLY A 341 25.95 20.76 0.41
CA GLY A 341 27.05 20.86 -0.55
C GLY A 341 26.59 20.68 -2.00
N LEU A 342 25.34 21.00 -2.32
CA LEU A 342 24.80 20.97 -3.68
C LEU A 342 25.11 22.30 -4.38
N ASP A 343 26.20 22.30 -5.14
CA ASP A 343 26.55 23.38 -6.06
C ASP A 343 26.03 23.08 -7.48
N ARG A 344 26.36 23.94 -8.45
CA ARG A 344 25.96 23.77 -9.86
C ARG A 344 26.61 22.56 -10.54
N GLU A 345 27.74 22.09 -10.02
CA GLU A 345 28.46 20.95 -10.57
C GLU A 345 28.00 19.63 -9.95
N ALA A 346 27.32 19.67 -8.81
CA ALA A 346 26.77 18.51 -8.14
C ALA A 346 25.81 17.75 -9.06
N VAL A 347 25.81 16.43 -8.92
CA VAL A 347 24.95 15.54 -9.71
C VAL A 347 24.03 14.76 -8.77
N VAL A 348 22.72 14.89 -8.98
CA VAL A 348 21.71 14.18 -8.19
C VAL A 348 20.92 13.23 -9.10
N LEU A 349 20.88 11.96 -8.72
CA LEU A 349 20.06 10.93 -9.36
C LEU A 349 18.72 10.81 -8.65
N LEU A 350 17.61 11.06 -9.35
CA LEU A 350 16.24 10.91 -8.86
C LEU A 350 15.57 9.72 -9.55
N VAL A 351 15.28 8.69 -8.77
CA VAL A 351 14.64 7.45 -9.21
C VAL A 351 13.18 7.46 -8.79
N GLY A 352 12.27 7.05 -9.67
CA GLY A 352 10.82 7.16 -9.45
C GLY A 352 10.10 7.97 -10.53
N GLY A 353 10.79 8.22 -11.66
CA GLY A 353 10.28 8.95 -12.80
C GLY A 353 10.44 10.46 -12.68
N ALA A 354 9.96 11.16 -13.69
CA ALA A 354 9.93 12.61 -13.77
C ALA A 354 8.49 13.12 -13.69
N ARG A 355 7.73 12.59 -12.72
CA ARG A 355 6.31 12.91 -12.47
C ARG A 355 6.06 13.01 -10.97
N GLY A 356 4.91 13.54 -10.58
CA GLY A 356 4.46 13.56 -9.19
C GLY A 356 5.46 14.21 -8.21
N ILE A 357 5.60 13.63 -7.01
CA ILE A 357 6.45 14.17 -5.93
C ILE A 357 7.93 14.19 -6.34
N THR A 358 8.40 13.20 -7.11
CA THR A 358 9.79 13.17 -7.62
C THR A 358 10.09 14.37 -8.51
N ALA A 359 9.19 14.71 -9.43
CA ALA A 359 9.33 15.91 -10.28
C ALA A 359 9.28 17.19 -9.45
N ARG A 360 8.42 17.23 -8.43
CA ARG A 360 8.33 18.37 -7.50
C ARG A 360 9.65 18.60 -6.78
N PHE A 361 10.23 17.54 -6.20
CA PHE A 361 11.53 17.62 -5.53
C PHE A 361 12.65 18.01 -6.51
N ALA A 362 12.63 17.49 -7.74
CA ALA A 362 13.58 17.88 -8.78
C ALA A 362 13.52 19.39 -9.09
N ARG A 363 12.31 19.98 -9.18
CA ARG A 363 12.14 21.43 -9.37
C ARG A 363 12.69 22.24 -8.22
N THR A 364 12.44 21.81 -6.97
CA THR A 364 13.02 22.46 -5.80
C THR A 364 14.54 22.43 -5.85
N LEU A 365 15.16 21.28 -6.14
CA LEU A 365 16.61 21.19 -6.31
C LEU A 365 17.15 22.10 -7.42
N ALA A 366 16.45 22.16 -8.56
CA ALA A 366 16.83 23.04 -9.67
C ALA A 366 16.77 24.52 -9.26
N ALA A 367 15.70 24.92 -8.57
CA ALA A 367 15.52 26.30 -8.12
C ALA A 367 16.58 26.73 -7.08
N THR A 368 16.94 25.84 -6.15
CA THR A 368 17.82 26.18 -5.02
C THR A 368 19.31 26.06 -5.34
N SER A 369 19.71 25.02 -6.08
CA SER A 369 21.13 24.71 -6.34
C SER A 369 21.55 24.87 -7.79
N ARG A 370 20.59 24.72 -8.72
CA ARG A 370 20.85 24.58 -10.17
C ARG A 370 21.85 23.46 -10.48
N CYS A 371 21.89 22.43 -9.65
CA CYS A 371 22.72 21.25 -9.85
C CYS A 371 22.28 20.47 -11.10
N ARG A 372 23.10 19.51 -11.52
CA ARG A 372 22.77 18.59 -12.61
C ARG A 372 21.82 17.50 -12.10
N LEU A 373 20.70 17.32 -12.80
CA LEU A 373 19.64 16.39 -12.41
C LEU A 373 19.53 15.24 -13.41
N VAL A 374 19.65 14.02 -12.92
CA VAL A 374 19.40 12.80 -13.70
C VAL A 374 18.15 12.15 -13.15
N LEU A 375 17.12 12.02 -13.97
CA LEU A 375 15.86 11.37 -13.62
C LEU A 375 15.80 9.98 -14.24
N MET A 376 15.28 9.01 -13.49
CA MET A 376 15.16 7.62 -13.91
C MET A 376 13.75 7.09 -13.64
N GLY A 377 13.09 6.54 -14.66
CA GLY A 377 11.79 5.88 -14.51
C GLY A 377 11.42 5.03 -15.73
N ARG A 378 10.23 4.43 -15.71
CA ARG A 378 9.80 3.46 -16.75
C ARG A 378 9.07 4.08 -17.94
N THR A 379 8.71 5.36 -17.86
CA THR A 379 7.94 6.03 -18.92
C THR A 379 8.82 6.18 -20.16
N PRO A 380 8.47 5.58 -21.31
CA PRO A 380 9.22 5.79 -22.54
C PRO A 380 9.02 7.23 -23.02
N VAL A 381 10.13 7.91 -23.32
CA VAL A 381 10.11 9.26 -23.91
C VAL A 381 10.90 9.20 -25.20
N PRO A 382 10.25 8.85 -26.33
CA PRO A 382 10.92 8.78 -27.62
C PRO A 382 11.52 10.15 -27.98
N SER A 383 12.71 10.13 -28.57
CA SER A 383 13.41 11.34 -29.05
C SER A 383 12.79 11.93 -30.32
N GLU A 384 11.97 11.15 -31.02
CA GLU A 384 11.24 11.59 -32.20
C GLU A 384 10.14 12.59 -31.82
N ALA A 385 9.89 13.54 -32.72
CA ALA A 385 8.76 14.45 -32.56
C ALA A 385 7.47 13.65 -32.41
N GLU A 386 6.60 14.09 -31.51
CA GLU A 386 5.32 13.44 -31.29
C GLU A 386 4.52 13.36 -32.60
N ASP A 387 3.80 12.26 -32.81
CA ASP A 387 3.00 12.03 -34.01
C ASP A 387 2.11 13.27 -34.28
N PRO A 388 2.18 13.87 -35.48
CA PRO A 388 1.37 15.03 -35.85
C PRO A 388 -0.14 14.83 -35.62
N ALA A 389 -0.63 13.59 -35.68
CA ALA A 389 -2.03 13.25 -35.42
C ALA A 389 -2.42 13.53 -33.96
N THR A 390 -1.49 13.39 -33.01
CA THR A 390 -1.74 13.57 -31.57
C THR A 390 -1.15 14.86 -31.01
N ALA A 391 -0.11 15.42 -31.64
CA ALA A 391 0.69 16.53 -31.11
C ALA A 391 -0.11 17.79 -30.73
N SER A 392 -1.19 18.10 -31.47
CA SER A 392 -2.05 19.26 -31.19
C SER A 392 -3.19 18.97 -30.21
N ALA A 393 -3.48 17.70 -29.93
CA ALA A 393 -4.59 17.30 -29.08
C ALA A 393 -4.20 17.47 -27.60
N GLN A 394 -4.88 18.39 -26.89
CA GLN A 394 -4.63 18.68 -25.47
C GLN A 394 -5.67 18.01 -24.56
N GLY A 395 -5.19 17.40 -23.48
CA GLY A 395 -6.04 16.69 -22.52
C GLY A 395 -6.57 15.35 -23.03
N ARG A 396 -7.20 14.59 -22.12
CA ARG A 396 -7.64 13.20 -22.36
C ARG A 396 -8.63 13.09 -23.51
N ASP A 397 -9.66 13.93 -23.53
CA ASP A 397 -10.75 13.80 -24.51
C ASP A 397 -10.32 14.12 -25.94
N ALA A 398 -9.48 15.15 -26.11
CA ALA A 398 -8.94 15.47 -27.43
C ALA A 398 -7.99 14.37 -27.93
N LEU A 399 -7.13 13.85 -27.04
CA LEU A 399 -6.24 12.74 -27.37
C LEU A 399 -7.02 11.48 -27.75
N ARG A 400 -8.08 11.16 -27.01
CA ARG A 400 -8.94 10.01 -27.33
C ARG A 400 -9.57 10.16 -28.71
N ARG A 401 -10.11 11.35 -29.04
CA ARG A 401 -10.64 11.63 -30.39
C ARG A 401 -9.56 11.53 -31.47
N ALA A 402 -8.37 12.04 -31.21
CA ALA A 402 -7.25 11.95 -32.14
C ALA A 402 -6.82 10.50 -32.40
N LEU A 403 -6.71 9.67 -31.36
CA LEU A 403 -6.38 8.25 -31.48
C LEU A 403 -7.48 7.46 -32.22
N LEU A 404 -8.76 7.76 -31.98
CA LEU A 404 -9.85 7.18 -32.77
C LEU A 404 -9.73 7.55 -34.26
N ALA A 405 -9.33 8.78 -34.57
CA ALA A 405 -9.13 9.24 -35.93
C ALA A 405 -7.95 8.57 -36.65
N THR A 406 -6.99 7.97 -35.95
CA THR A 406 -5.92 7.16 -36.55
C THR A 406 -6.37 5.73 -36.90
N GLY A 407 -7.65 5.38 -36.69
CA GLY A 407 -8.21 4.06 -36.98
C GLY A 407 -8.04 3.04 -35.85
N LEU A 408 -7.61 3.46 -34.65
CA LEU A 408 -7.62 2.62 -33.46
C LEU A 408 -9.07 2.41 -33.01
N THR A 409 -9.48 1.16 -32.83
CA THR A 409 -10.86 0.80 -32.46
C THR A 409 -10.98 0.05 -31.14
N GLN A 410 -9.87 -0.47 -30.61
CA GLN A 410 -9.87 -1.25 -29.37
C GLN A 410 -9.76 -0.34 -28.14
N PRO A 411 -10.76 -0.31 -27.22
CA PRO A 411 -10.76 0.63 -26.09
C PRO A 411 -9.54 0.52 -25.18
N ALA A 412 -9.14 -0.69 -24.80
CA ALA A 412 -7.98 -0.92 -23.94
C ALA A 412 -6.67 -0.41 -24.58
N GLU A 413 -6.55 -0.54 -25.91
CA GLU A 413 -5.39 -0.04 -26.64
C GLU A 413 -5.36 1.48 -26.70
N ILE A 414 -6.51 2.10 -26.90
CA ILE A 414 -6.66 3.57 -26.92
C ILE A 414 -6.26 4.13 -25.55
N GLU A 415 -6.78 3.59 -24.45
CA GLU A 415 -6.42 4.05 -23.11
C GLU A 415 -4.94 3.86 -22.81
N ARG A 416 -4.37 2.70 -23.18
CA ARG A 416 -2.93 2.44 -23.02
C ARG A 416 -2.09 3.48 -23.74
N ARG A 417 -2.41 3.77 -25.01
CA ARG A 417 -1.65 4.74 -25.81
C ARG A 417 -1.86 6.17 -25.34
N LEU A 418 -3.08 6.54 -24.97
CA LEU A 418 -3.42 7.82 -24.37
C LEU A 418 -2.62 8.07 -23.09
N ASN A 419 -2.62 7.11 -22.16
CA ASN A 419 -1.90 7.23 -20.90
C ASN A 419 -0.37 7.30 -21.12
N SER A 420 0.15 6.54 -22.09
CA SER A 420 1.56 6.60 -22.49
C SER A 420 1.94 7.99 -23.02
N LEU A 421 1.14 8.56 -23.92
CA LEU A 421 1.37 9.91 -24.47
C LEU A 421 1.33 10.99 -23.40
N LEU A 422 0.32 10.97 -22.52
CA LEU A 422 0.22 11.93 -21.41
C LEU A 422 1.42 11.83 -20.47
N SER A 423 1.81 10.61 -20.11
CA SER A 423 2.98 10.38 -19.25
C SER A 423 4.25 10.90 -19.90
N ALA A 424 4.45 10.64 -21.20
CA ALA A 424 5.62 11.12 -21.94
C ALA A 424 5.65 12.64 -22.10
N ARG A 425 4.48 13.29 -22.20
CA ARG A 425 4.37 14.76 -22.19
C ARG A 425 4.74 15.34 -20.83
N GLU A 426 4.20 14.80 -19.75
CA GLU A 426 4.51 15.24 -18.39
C GLU A 426 6.02 15.14 -18.07
N VAL A 427 6.69 14.06 -18.53
CA VAL A 427 8.14 13.95 -18.40
C VAL A 427 8.87 15.03 -19.22
N ARG A 428 8.44 15.30 -20.46
CA ARG A 428 9.03 16.36 -21.30
C ARG A 428 8.84 17.74 -20.69
N ASP A 429 7.65 18.01 -20.14
CA ASP A 429 7.33 19.27 -19.47
C ASP A 429 8.20 19.46 -18.23
N THR A 430 8.34 18.42 -17.39
CA THR A 430 9.26 18.43 -16.25
C THR A 430 10.69 18.73 -16.69
N LEU A 431 11.22 18.06 -17.72
CA LEU A 431 12.57 18.32 -18.21
C LEU A 431 12.76 19.74 -18.76
N ARG A 432 11.73 20.32 -19.39
CA ARG A 432 11.74 21.72 -19.84
C ARG A 432 11.81 22.66 -18.63
N GLU A 433 10.93 22.48 -17.66
CA GLU A 433 10.87 23.31 -16.44
C GLU A 433 12.19 23.29 -15.68
N LEU A 434 12.82 22.12 -15.51
CA LEU A 434 14.13 22.02 -14.84
C LEU A 434 15.22 22.82 -15.57
N ARG A 435 15.19 22.85 -16.90
CA ARG A 435 16.14 23.64 -17.71
C ARG A 435 15.86 25.13 -17.63
N GLU A 436 14.58 25.52 -17.60
CA GLU A 436 14.16 26.92 -17.40
C GLU A 436 14.59 27.46 -16.02
N LEU A 437 14.57 26.60 -14.99
CA LEU A 437 15.12 26.90 -13.66
C LEU A 437 16.66 26.94 -13.62
N GLY A 438 17.32 26.50 -14.69
CA GLY A 438 18.77 26.61 -14.88
C GLY A 438 19.58 25.35 -14.61
N SER A 439 18.94 24.21 -14.37
CA SER A 439 19.62 22.91 -14.23
C SER A 439 19.83 22.21 -15.56
N GLU A 440 20.95 21.51 -15.72
CA GLU A 440 21.05 20.46 -16.75
C GLU A 440 20.20 19.27 -16.30
N ALA A 441 19.24 18.83 -17.13
CA ALA A 441 18.32 17.75 -16.80
C ALA A 441 18.28 16.67 -17.89
N ARG A 442 18.47 15.41 -17.47
CA ARG A 442 18.42 14.21 -18.32
C ARG A 442 17.46 13.17 -17.77
N TYR A 443 16.89 12.37 -18.66
CA TYR A 443 15.97 11.30 -18.29
C TYR A 443 16.40 9.98 -18.91
N HIS A 444 16.43 8.92 -18.09
CA HIS A 444 16.70 7.55 -18.52
C HIS A 444 15.45 6.69 -18.32
N CYS A 445 15.01 6.03 -19.39
CA CYS A 445 13.92 5.06 -19.33
C CYS A 445 14.46 3.70 -18.87
N VAL A 446 14.39 3.43 -17.57
CA VAL A 446 14.94 2.23 -16.93
C VAL A 446 13.92 1.69 -15.93
N ASP A 447 13.71 0.37 -15.96
CA ASP A 447 13.04 -0.34 -14.87
C ASP A 447 14.04 -0.57 -13.74
N VAL A 448 13.68 -0.15 -12.53
CA VAL A 448 14.54 -0.29 -11.34
C VAL A 448 14.77 -1.75 -10.94
N LEU A 449 13.92 -2.67 -11.42
CA LEU A 449 14.08 -4.11 -11.23
C LEU A 449 15.08 -4.74 -12.21
N ASP A 450 15.45 -4.03 -13.28
CA ASP A 450 16.54 -4.44 -14.17
C ASP A 450 17.87 -3.97 -13.59
N THR A 451 18.47 -4.82 -12.75
CA THR A 451 19.70 -4.49 -12.00
C THR A 451 20.89 -4.20 -12.91
N GLU A 452 20.96 -4.82 -14.09
CA GLU A 452 22.02 -4.57 -15.07
C GLU A 452 21.83 -3.21 -15.74
N ALA A 453 20.61 -2.87 -16.15
CA ALA A 453 20.30 -1.56 -16.71
C ALA A 453 20.51 -0.43 -15.70
N VAL A 454 20.15 -0.64 -14.43
CA VAL A 454 20.43 0.31 -13.33
C VAL A 454 21.94 0.50 -13.17
N SER A 455 22.71 -0.60 -13.04
CA SER A 455 24.17 -0.55 -12.90
C SER A 455 24.84 0.18 -14.07
N THR A 456 24.40 -0.14 -15.29
CA THR A 456 24.90 0.50 -16.52
C THR A 456 24.63 2.00 -16.50
N THR A 457 23.38 2.39 -16.24
CA THR A 457 22.99 3.81 -16.21
C THR A 457 23.77 4.60 -15.17
N VAL A 458 23.91 4.07 -13.95
CA VAL A 458 24.69 4.73 -12.88
C VAL A 458 26.16 4.91 -13.28
N LYS A 459 26.78 3.90 -13.89
CA LYS A 459 28.16 4.00 -14.39
C LYS A 459 28.29 5.00 -15.53
N GLU A 460 27.30 5.08 -16.42
CA GLU A 460 27.29 6.06 -17.50
C GLU A 460 27.19 7.49 -16.99
N VAL A 461 26.29 7.74 -16.04
CA VAL A 461 26.15 9.03 -15.35
C VAL A 461 27.46 9.44 -14.69
N HIS A 462 28.09 8.55 -13.93
CA HIS A 462 29.37 8.84 -13.29
C HIS A 462 30.49 9.03 -14.31
N ARG A 463 30.52 8.25 -15.41
CA ARG A 463 31.52 8.42 -16.49
C ARG A 463 31.38 9.77 -17.18
N GLU A 464 30.15 10.23 -17.37
CA GLU A 464 29.85 11.48 -18.06
C GLU A 464 30.21 12.71 -17.21
N TYR A 465 29.76 12.76 -15.95
CA TYR A 465 29.95 13.93 -15.10
C TYR A 465 31.17 13.85 -14.17
N GLY A 466 31.78 12.67 -14.05
CA GLY A 466 32.92 12.42 -13.16
C GLY A 466 32.55 12.36 -11.67
N ARG A 467 31.26 12.47 -11.32
CA ARG A 467 30.76 12.48 -9.94
C ARG A 467 29.28 12.09 -9.85
N LEU A 468 28.86 11.68 -8.66
CA LEU A 468 27.47 11.49 -8.26
C LEU A 468 27.37 11.84 -6.77
N ASP A 469 26.64 12.90 -6.42
CA ASP A 469 26.68 13.51 -5.08
C ASP A 469 25.49 13.11 -4.21
N GLY A 470 24.35 12.80 -4.81
CA GLY A 470 23.13 12.45 -4.12
C GLY A 470 22.24 11.49 -4.89
N VAL A 471 21.50 10.67 -4.15
CA VAL A 471 20.44 9.79 -4.69
C VAL A 471 19.13 10.11 -3.98
N VAL A 472 18.05 10.18 -4.73
CA VAL A 472 16.68 10.21 -4.24
C VAL A 472 15.94 9.04 -4.85
N TYR A 473 15.40 8.17 -4.01
CA TYR A 473 14.66 6.99 -4.43
C TYR A 473 13.20 7.12 -4.02
N ALA A 474 12.34 7.33 -5.00
CA ALA A 474 10.91 7.53 -4.85
C ALA A 474 10.07 6.60 -5.75
N ALA A 475 10.68 5.57 -6.34
CA ALA A 475 9.93 4.57 -7.10
C ALA A 475 9.01 3.78 -6.16
N GLY A 476 7.80 3.52 -6.64
CA GLY A 476 6.78 2.81 -5.89
C GLY A 476 5.51 2.63 -6.72
N VAL A 477 4.74 1.61 -6.35
CA VAL A 477 3.40 1.33 -6.86
C VAL A 477 2.51 0.98 -5.67
N ILE A 478 1.20 1.15 -5.83
CA ILE A 478 0.18 0.85 -4.81
C ILE A 478 -0.83 -0.11 -5.42
N GLU A 479 -1.20 -1.15 -4.67
CA GLU A 479 -2.21 -2.14 -5.07
C GLU A 479 -3.01 -2.55 -3.83
N ASP A 480 -3.80 -1.62 -3.31
CA ASP A 480 -4.49 -1.80 -2.04
C ASP A 480 -5.45 -3.00 -2.07
N LYS A 481 -5.29 -3.87 -1.07
CA LYS A 481 -6.11 -5.07 -0.88
C LYS A 481 -5.95 -5.57 0.56
N LEU A 482 -7.03 -6.06 1.16
CA LEU A 482 -6.98 -6.70 2.47
C LEU A 482 -6.01 -7.88 2.46
N ILE A 483 -5.36 -8.16 3.59
CA ILE A 483 -4.42 -9.27 3.73
C ILE A 483 -5.06 -10.58 3.25
N ALA A 484 -6.33 -10.83 3.60
CA ALA A 484 -7.05 -12.04 3.20
C ALA A 484 -7.19 -12.23 1.67
N GLU A 485 -7.19 -11.15 0.90
CA GLU A 485 -7.44 -11.17 -0.55
C GLU A 485 -6.20 -10.77 -1.36
N LYS A 486 -5.11 -10.40 -0.69
CA LYS A 486 -3.86 -9.97 -1.32
C LYS A 486 -3.16 -11.17 -1.97
N THR A 487 -2.92 -11.11 -3.27
CA THR A 487 -2.17 -12.18 -3.94
C THR A 487 -0.67 -12.00 -3.72
N ALA A 488 0.08 -13.11 -3.67
CA ALA A 488 1.54 -13.07 -3.55
C ALA A 488 2.20 -12.29 -4.70
N VAL A 489 1.67 -12.41 -5.92
CA VAL A 489 2.17 -11.66 -7.10
C VAL A 489 1.95 -10.16 -6.95
N SER A 490 0.79 -9.73 -6.45
CA SER A 490 0.50 -8.31 -6.20
C SER A 490 1.38 -7.75 -5.09
N PHE A 491 1.57 -8.53 -4.01
CA PHE A 491 2.45 -8.15 -2.91
C PHE A 491 3.90 -8.01 -3.40
N ASP A 492 4.43 -9.01 -4.10
CA ASP A 492 5.79 -9.00 -4.63
C ASP A 492 6.02 -7.78 -5.53
N ARG A 493 5.07 -7.45 -6.42
CA ARG A 493 5.21 -6.28 -7.29
C ARG A 493 5.34 -4.96 -6.51
N VAL A 494 4.53 -4.75 -5.46
CA VAL A 494 4.64 -3.56 -4.61
C VAL A 494 5.93 -3.56 -3.79
N PHE A 495 6.24 -4.70 -3.16
CA PHE A 495 7.40 -4.85 -2.30
C PHE A 495 8.72 -4.73 -3.07
N SER A 496 8.89 -5.50 -4.14
CA SER A 496 10.10 -5.53 -4.97
C SER A 496 10.34 -4.20 -5.66
N THR A 497 9.29 -3.52 -6.15
CA THR A 497 9.43 -2.17 -6.74
C THR A 497 10.09 -1.19 -5.78
N LYS A 498 9.83 -1.28 -4.47
CA LYS A 498 10.48 -0.42 -3.47
C LYS A 498 11.80 -1.00 -2.97
N VAL A 499 11.78 -2.24 -2.48
CA VAL A 499 12.88 -2.83 -1.74
C VAL A 499 13.99 -3.31 -2.66
N GLN A 500 13.67 -4.16 -3.63
CA GLN A 500 14.66 -4.66 -4.59
C GLN A 500 15.18 -3.54 -5.50
N GLY A 501 14.28 -2.65 -5.95
CA GLY A 501 14.67 -1.49 -6.75
C GLY A 501 15.59 -0.52 -6.00
N ALA A 502 15.31 -0.22 -4.73
CA ALA A 502 16.20 0.62 -3.92
C ALA A 502 17.55 -0.06 -3.69
N ARG A 503 17.54 -1.37 -3.36
CA ARG A 503 18.77 -2.16 -3.23
C ARG A 503 19.61 -2.10 -4.50
N ALA A 504 19.01 -2.31 -5.67
CA ALA A 504 19.72 -2.25 -6.95
C ALA A 504 20.41 -0.90 -7.19
N VAL A 505 19.74 0.20 -6.87
CA VAL A 505 20.31 1.56 -6.99
C VAL A 505 21.43 1.77 -5.97
N LEU A 506 21.22 1.40 -4.70
CA LEU A 506 22.22 1.55 -3.64
C LEU A 506 23.49 0.73 -3.94
N ASP A 507 23.35 -0.50 -4.41
CA ASP A 507 24.48 -1.37 -4.79
C ASP A 507 25.21 -0.80 -6.02
N ALA A 508 24.47 -0.28 -7.01
CA ALA A 508 25.05 0.36 -8.18
C ALA A 508 25.89 1.59 -7.82
N VAL A 509 25.42 2.46 -6.93
CA VAL A 509 26.19 3.64 -6.50
C VAL A 509 27.33 3.30 -5.54
N ASP A 510 27.22 2.22 -4.77
CA ASP A 510 28.32 1.70 -3.95
C ASP A 510 29.45 1.12 -4.80
N SER A 511 29.16 0.66 -6.02
CA SER A 511 30.18 0.18 -6.96
C SER A 511 31.03 1.28 -7.61
N LEU A 512 30.68 2.56 -7.41
CA LEU A 512 31.41 3.70 -7.95
C LEU A 512 32.70 3.98 -7.16
N PRO A 513 33.77 4.49 -7.80
CA PRO A 513 35.00 4.89 -7.11
C PRO A 513 34.76 5.93 -6.01
N SER A 514 33.89 6.89 -6.29
CA SER A 514 33.35 7.86 -5.33
C SER A 514 31.83 7.86 -5.43
N GLY A 515 31.18 7.30 -4.40
CA GLY A 515 29.73 7.26 -4.28
C GLY A 515 29.16 8.53 -3.63
N PRO A 516 27.83 8.67 -3.66
CA PRO A 516 27.12 9.85 -3.18
C PRO A 516 27.27 10.07 -1.68
N ARG A 517 27.15 11.33 -1.25
CA ARG A 517 27.17 11.72 0.17
C ARG A 517 25.87 11.37 0.88
N PHE A 518 24.76 11.29 0.14
CA PHE A 518 23.49 10.90 0.69
C PHE A 518 22.67 10.03 -0.27
N ALA A 519 21.82 9.20 0.31
CA ALA A 519 20.74 8.52 -0.38
C ALA A 519 19.45 8.71 0.44
N VAL A 520 18.46 9.37 -0.15
CA VAL A 520 17.13 9.54 0.44
C VAL A 520 16.18 8.53 -0.14
N LEU A 521 15.46 7.80 0.71
CA LEU A 521 14.45 6.83 0.33
C LEU A 521 13.07 7.37 0.76
N PHE A 522 12.13 7.46 -0.18
CA PHE A 522 10.79 7.95 0.11
C PHE A 522 9.94 6.77 0.63
N GLY A 523 9.80 6.75 1.95
CA GLY A 523 8.89 5.92 2.70
C GLY A 523 7.46 6.46 2.68
N SER A 524 6.61 5.84 3.50
CA SER A 524 5.23 6.27 3.75
C SER A 524 4.89 6.13 5.22
N ILE A 525 4.01 7.01 5.73
CA ILE A 525 3.40 6.91 7.05
C ILE A 525 2.69 5.56 7.28
N ALA A 526 2.27 4.87 6.22
CA ALA A 526 1.72 3.52 6.29
C ALA A 526 2.71 2.51 6.91
N ALA A 527 4.02 2.66 6.70
CA ALA A 527 5.02 1.84 7.41
C ALA A 527 5.07 2.19 8.90
N ALA A 528 4.92 3.47 9.23
CA ALA A 528 5.07 3.97 10.59
C ALA A 528 3.89 3.60 11.50
N LEU A 529 2.67 3.60 10.95
CA LEU A 529 1.44 3.44 11.74
C LEU A 529 0.54 2.30 11.27
N GLY A 530 0.92 1.61 10.20
CA GLY A 530 0.05 0.67 9.49
C GLY A 530 -1.03 1.40 8.70
N ASN A 531 -1.57 0.73 7.68
CA ASN A 531 -2.82 1.16 7.06
C ASN A 531 -3.58 -0.05 6.52
N ARG A 532 -4.88 -0.05 6.78
CA ARG A 532 -5.77 -1.13 6.36
C ARG A 532 -5.80 -1.21 4.83
N GLY A 533 -5.60 -2.41 4.28
CA GLY A 533 -5.50 -2.67 2.84
C GLY A 533 -4.09 -2.45 2.27
N GLN A 534 -3.11 -2.05 3.08
CA GLN A 534 -1.77 -1.66 2.62
C GLN A 534 -0.65 -2.48 3.28
N CYS A 535 -0.87 -3.78 3.51
CA CYS A 535 0.08 -4.63 4.23
C CYS A 535 1.44 -4.74 3.55
N ASP A 536 1.45 -4.83 2.22
CA ASP A 536 2.62 -4.88 1.36
C ASP A 536 3.31 -3.53 1.25
N TYR A 537 2.55 -2.44 1.07
CA TYR A 537 3.09 -1.09 0.99
C TYR A 537 3.70 -0.66 2.32
N ALA A 538 3.05 -0.96 3.45
CA ALA A 538 3.60 -0.74 4.78
C ALA A 538 4.89 -1.55 4.98
N ALA A 539 4.89 -2.84 4.64
CA ALA A 539 6.08 -3.68 4.74
C ALA A 539 7.23 -3.20 3.87
N ALA A 540 6.95 -2.79 2.63
CA ALA A 540 7.96 -2.34 1.68
C ALA A 540 8.61 -1.02 2.12
N ASN A 541 7.82 -0.07 2.60
CA ASN A 541 8.35 1.21 3.09
C ASN A 541 9.09 1.05 4.43
N ASP A 542 8.71 0.08 5.27
CA ASP A 542 9.46 -0.28 6.49
C ASP A 542 10.81 -0.93 6.14
N ALA A 543 10.82 -1.86 5.18
CA ALA A 543 12.07 -2.44 4.70
C ALA A 543 13.01 -1.38 4.09
N LEU A 544 12.49 -0.37 3.40
CA LEU A 544 13.28 0.77 2.90
C LEU A 544 14.04 1.51 4.02
N GLU A 545 13.42 1.75 5.18
CA GLU A 545 14.08 2.33 6.36
C GLU A 545 15.37 1.57 6.71
N GLU A 546 15.27 0.25 6.78
CA GLU A 546 16.38 -0.61 7.13
C GLU A 546 17.46 -0.66 6.03
N LEU A 547 17.09 -0.57 4.74
CA LEU A 547 18.08 -0.43 3.65
C LEU A 547 18.91 0.86 3.81
N GLY A 548 18.25 1.98 4.08
CA GLY A 548 18.89 3.29 4.26
C GLY A 548 19.80 3.31 5.48
N ARG A 549 19.33 2.77 6.61
CA ARG A 549 20.13 2.64 7.84
C ARG A 549 21.42 1.87 7.59
N ARG A 550 21.37 0.73 6.89
CA ARG A 550 22.55 -0.11 6.58
C ARG A 550 23.51 0.51 5.56
N TRP A 551 22.98 1.34 4.67
CA TRP A 551 23.80 2.05 3.69
C TRP A 551 24.59 3.21 4.32
N THR A 552 24.13 3.71 5.47
CA THR A 552 24.84 4.76 6.23
C THR A 552 26.20 4.28 6.71
N ARG A 553 27.24 5.07 6.44
CA ARG A 553 28.64 4.85 6.84
C ARG A 553 29.29 6.21 7.14
N PRO A 554 30.45 6.29 7.83
CA PRO A 554 31.12 7.57 8.02
C PRO A 554 31.32 8.34 6.70
N GLY A 555 30.77 9.55 6.61
CA GLY A 555 30.81 10.39 5.40
C GLY A 555 29.72 10.12 4.35
N ARG A 556 28.80 9.17 4.59
CA ARG A 556 27.61 8.92 3.75
C ARG A 556 26.36 8.70 4.60
N ARG A 557 25.26 9.40 4.29
CA ARG A 557 23.99 9.28 5.02
C ARG A 557 22.91 8.60 4.18
N GLY A 558 22.47 7.42 4.59
CA GLY A 558 21.24 6.81 4.10
C GLY A 558 20.08 7.22 5.00
N PHE A 559 19.03 7.78 4.40
CA PHE A 559 17.94 8.40 5.15
C PHE A 559 16.59 8.07 4.53
N THR A 560 15.62 7.68 5.34
CA THR A 560 14.25 7.40 4.89
C THR A 560 13.29 8.46 5.43
N VAL A 561 12.51 9.05 4.53
CA VAL A 561 11.43 9.97 4.90
C VAL A 561 10.09 9.31 4.68
N HIS A 562 9.35 9.07 5.76
CA HIS A 562 8.00 8.54 5.72
C HIS A 562 7.01 9.68 5.52
N TRP A 563 6.52 9.82 4.30
CA TRP A 563 5.56 10.88 3.98
C TRP A 563 4.14 10.52 4.41
N GLY A 564 3.46 11.49 5.02
CA GLY A 564 2.00 11.56 5.06
C GLY A 564 1.40 11.88 3.69
N PRO A 565 0.07 11.98 3.58
CA PRO A 565 -0.59 12.25 2.30
C PRO A 565 -0.30 13.66 1.80
N TRP A 566 0.09 13.78 0.53
CA TRP A 566 0.34 15.06 -0.14
C TRP A 566 -0.92 15.57 -0.80
N ALA A 567 -1.13 16.88 -0.79
CA ALA A 567 -2.20 17.47 -1.58
C ALA A 567 -1.96 17.21 -3.08
N ALA A 568 -3.03 16.97 -3.83
CA ALA A 568 -2.92 16.84 -5.28
C ALA A 568 -2.45 18.19 -5.85
N ALA A 569 -1.40 18.17 -6.65
CA ALA A 569 -0.98 19.35 -7.40
C ALA A 569 -1.92 19.59 -8.60
N GLU A 570 -2.03 20.84 -9.04
CA GLU A 570 -2.83 21.24 -10.20
C GLU A 570 -2.48 20.47 -11.49
N THR A 571 -1.25 19.95 -11.60
CA THR A 571 -0.73 19.30 -12.82
C THR A 571 -0.97 17.79 -12.91
N GLY A 572 -1.65 17.15 -11.93
CA GLY A 572 -1.80 15.70 -11.90
C GLY A 572 -0.47 14.95 -11.67
N GLY A 573 -0.53 13.65 -11.38
CA GLY A 573 0.66 12.77 -11.29
C GLY A 573 1.07 12.31 -9.88
N GLY A 574 0.35 12.71 -8.83
CA GLY A 574 0.51 12.18 -7.46
C GLY A 574 -0.33 10.93 -7.19
N MET A 575 -0.09 10.25 -6.06
CA MET A 575 -0.89 9.10 -5.60
C MET A 575 -2.23 9.50 -4.98
N VAL A 576 -2.38 10.76 -4.57
CA VAL A 576 -3.61 11.31 -4.01
C VAL A 576 -4.39 12.02 -5.12
N THR A 577 -5.59 11.53 -5.41
CA THR A 577 -6.52 12.14 -6.37
C THR A 577 -7.40 13.20 -5.69
N PRO A 578 -8.04 14.12 -6.43
CA PRO A 578 -9.00 15.07 -5.86
C PRO A 578 -10.12 14.38 -5.06
N GLU A 579 -10.55 13.20 -5.49
CA GLU A 579 -11.53 12.34 -4.81
C GLU A 579 -11.00 11.87 -3.45
N LEU A 580 -9.76 11.36 -3.43
CA LEU A 580 -9.12 10.91 -2.21
C LEU A 580 -8.85 12.08 -1.24
N MET A 581 -8.56 13.29 -1.75
CA MET A 581 -8.46 14.49 -0.93
C MET A 581 -9.77 14.79 -0.19
N ARG A 582 -10.93 14.65 -0.86
CA ARG A 582 -12.25 14.84 -0.23
C ARG A 582 -12.50 13.79 0.86
N SER A 583 -12.15 12.53 0.58
CA SER A 583 -12.25 11.45 1.59
C SER A 583 -11.35 11.71 2.80
N TYR A 584 -10.13 12.20 2.59
CA TYR A 584 -9.23 12.60 3.69
C TYR A 584 -9.80 13.77 4.50
N ALA A 585 -10.33 14.79 3.84
CA ALA A 585 -10.95 15.93 4.51
C ALA A 585 -12.14 15.49 5.37
N ALA A 586 -13.00 14.59 4.87
CA ALA A 586 -14.13 14.03 5.62
C ALA A 586 -13.70 13.26 6.88
N ARG A 587 -12.48 12.70 6.88
CA ARG A 587 -11.88 11.98 8.02
C ARG A 587 -11.04 12.87 8.94
N GLY A 588 -10.95 14.17 8.67
CA GLY A 588 -10.09 15.10 9.40
C GLY A 588 -8.59 14.89 9.16
N ILE A 589 -8.23 14.21 8.07
CA ILE A 589 -6.83 14.00 7.65
C ILE A 589 -6.41 15.21 6.82
N LYS A 590 -5.38 15.92 7.29
CA LYS A 590 -4.79 17.08 6.61
C LYS A 590 -3.76 16.62 5.59
N LEU A 591 -3.51 17.47 4.61
CA LEU A 591 -2.61 17.16 3.49
C LEU A 591 -1.35 18.02 3.55
N ILE A 592 -0.23 17.42 3.17
CA ILE A 592 1.05 18.10 3.06
C ILE A 592 0.98 19.10 1.91
N ASP A 593 1.35 20.34 2.21
CA ASP A 593 1.57 21.37 1.20
C ASP A 593 2.68 20.93 0.23
N PRO A 594 2.39 20.82 -1.08
CA PRO A 594 3.35 20.38 -2.08
C PRO A 594 4.54 21.32 -2.30
N GLU A 595 4.53 22.56 -1.80
CA GLU A 595 5.69 23.45 -1.77
C GLU A 595 6.54 23.27 -0.50
N GLU A 596 5.93 22.99 0.65
CA GLU A 596 6.65 22.82 1.92
C GLU A 596 7.30 21.45 2.08
N GLY A 597 6.73 20.39 1.48
CA GLY A 597 7.29 19.04 1.56
C GLY A 597 8.75 18.96 1.06
N PRO A 598 9.07 19.43 -0.16
CA PRO A 598 10.44 19.45 -0.68
C PRO A 598 11.40 20.28 0.17
N LEU A 599 10.98 21.45 0.64
CA LEU A 599 11.78 22.32 1.50
C LEU A 599 12.08 21.66 2.85
N SER A 600 11.10 20.94 3.41
CA SER A 600 11.27 20.17 4.65
C SER A 600 12.33 19.09 4.49
N LEU A 601 12.37 18.41 3.35
CA LEU A 601 13.42 17.43 3.06
C LEU A 601 14.81 18.09 2.88
N LEU A 602 14.90 19.28 2.27
CA LEU A 602 16.17 20.01 2.21
C LEU A 602 16.67 20.38 3.61
N ARG A 603 15.79 20.89 4.48
CA ARG A 603 16.14 21.19 5.88
C ARG A 603 16.62 19.95 6.62
N GLU A 604 15.95 18.81 6.42
CA GLU A 604 16.34 17.53 7.01
C GLU A 604 17.72 17.04 6.54
N LEU A 605 18.04 17.22 5.26
CA LEU A 605 19.34 16.83 4.73
C LEU A 605 20.47 17.75 5.18
N ALA A 606 20.18 19.04 5.30
CA ALA A 606 21.14 20.05 5.73
C ALA A 606 21.45 19.98 7.23
N TRP A 607 20.40 19.81 8.05
CA TRP A 607 20.46 20.06 9.49
C TRP A 607 20.05 18.87 10.36
N GLY A 608 19.51 17.81 9.75
CA GLY A 608 19.16 16.58 10.46
C GLY A 608 20.39 15.89 11.03
N LEU A 609 20.24 15.28 12.21
CA LEU A 609 21.31 14.57 12.87
C LEU A 609 21.78 13.36 12.04
N PRO A 610 23.10 13.12 11.89
CA PRO A 610 23.62 11.99 11.11
C PRO A 610 23.13 10.62 11.58
N GLU A 611 22.87 10.46 12.87
CA GLU A 611 22.33 9.26 13.51
C GLU A 611 20.82 9.06 13.30
N THR A 612 20.10 10.09 12.87
CA THR A 612 18.68 9.96 12.51
C THR A 612 18.58 9.34 11.12
N HIS A 613 18.19 8.07 11.08
CA HIS A 613 18.07 7.30 9.84
C HIS A 613 16.68 7.37 9.21
N ALA A 614 15.64 7.71 9.98
CA ALA A 614 14.30 7.93 9.46
C ALA A 614 13.50 8.96 10.25
N THR A 615 12.57 9.60 9.56
CA THR A 615 11.58 10.52 10.15
C THR A 615 10.23 10.34 9.45
N VAL A 616 9.16 10.76 10.11
CA VAL A 616 7.85 10.94 9.50
C VAL A 616 7.61 12.42 9.29
N TYR A 617 7.18 12.80 8.09
CA TYR A 617 6.70 14.15 7.79
C TYR A 617 5.23 14.05 7.39
N THR A 618 4.33 14.62 8.20
CA THR A 618 2.87 14.55 7.97
C THR A 618 2.18 15.82 8.42
N ALA A 619 1.07 16.17 7.76
CA ALA A 619 0.24 17.32 8.13
C ALA A 619 -0.70 17.03 9.32
N SER A 620 -1.04 15.77 9.57
CA SER A 620 -1.90 15.35 10.69
C SER A 620 -1.57 13.95 11.18
N GLY A 621 -2.28 13.51 12.23
CA GLY A 621 -2.36 12.09 12.60
C GLY A 621 -2.95 11.22 11.47
N TRP A 622 -2.85 9.90 11.64
CA TRP A 622 -3.08 8.89 10.59
C TRP A 622 -3.85 7.64 11.05
#